data_AF-A0A7W0PAD9-F1
#
_entry.id   AF-A0A7W0PAD9-F1
#
_cell.length_a   1.000
_cell.length_b   1.000
_cell.length_c   1.000
_cell.angle_alpha   90.00
_cell.angle_beta   90.00
_cell.angle_gamma   90.00
#
_symmetry.space_group_name_H-M   'P 1'
#
loop_
_entity.id
_entity.type
_entity.pdbx_description
1 polymer ?
#
loop_
_entity_poly.entity_id
_entity_poly.type
_entity_poly.pdbx_seq_one_letter_code
_entity_poly.pdbx_strand_id
1 'polypeptide(L)'
;MTDRTPLLAEVDRLLRTPLEGDKAPVLDRIDETLTEASACALILEAERLRLERAISRATVAMLGDGRPPCEELGALTRRVQATNRELRMLRAKLRSLRVRQREIRAA
;
A
#
# COMPACT_ATOMS: atom_id res chain seq x y z
N MET A 1 8.43 -0.72 10.76
CA MET A 1 7.71 -0.64 9.47
C MET A 1 8.75 -0.87 8.40
N THR A 2 8.61 -1.90 7.57
CA THR A 2 9.50 -2.11 6.42
C THR A 2 9.44 -0.87 5.54
N ASP A 3 10.59 -0.30 5.19
CA ASP A 3 10.64 0.83 4.26
C ASP A 3 10.14 0.37 2.88
N ARG A 4 9.07 1.00 2.39
CA ARG A 4 8.39 0.68 1.12
C ARG A 4 8.80 1.62 -0.01
N THR A 5 9.61 2.62 0.29
CA THR A 5 10.18 3.56 -0.67
C THR A 5 10.89 2.88 -1.84
N PRO A 6 11.74 1.84 -1.64
CA PRO A 6 12.39 1.17 -2.78
C PRO A 6 11.40 0.50 -3.72
N LEU A 7 10.35 -0.13 -3.17
CA LEU A 7 9.31 -0.80 -3.96
C LEU A 7 8.50 0.20 -4.79
N LEU A 8 8.14 1.34 -4.20
CA LEU A 8 7.41 2.40 -4.92
C LEU A 8 8.25 3.02 -6.02
N ALA A 9 9.55 3.24 -5.77
CA ALA A 9 10.49 3.73 -6.76
C ALA A 9 10.66 2.74 -7.91
N GLU A 10 10.70 1.44 -7.62
CA GLU A 10 10.78 0.40 -8.65
C GLU A 10 9.52 0.36 -9.52
N VAL A 11 8.33 0.45 -8.92
CA VAL A 11 7.08 0.56 -9.69
C VAL A 11 7.11 1.78 -10.61
N ASP A 12 7.55 2.94 -10.12
CA ASP A 12 7.65 4.15 -10.95
C ASP A 12 8.69 4.03 -12.07
N ARG A 13 9.82 3.36 -11.80
CA ARG A 13 10.84 3.05 -12.81
C ARG A 13 10.27 2.18 -13.91
N LEU A 14 9.58 1.09 -13.57
CA LEU A 14 8.98 0.16 -14.54
C LEU A 14 7.87 0.82 -15.36
N LEU A 15 7.09 1.72 -14.76
CA LEU A 15 6.08 2.51 -15.47
C LEU A 15 6.68 3.44 -16.54
N ARG A 16 7.91 3.92 -16.32
CA ARG A 16 8.62 4.84 -17.24
C ARG A 16 9.59 4.16 -18.19
N THR A 17 9.90 2.88 -17.98
CA THR A 17 10.90 2.15 -18.77
C THR A 17 10.45 2.04 -20.23
N PRO A 18 11.17 2.57 -21.23
CA PRO A 18 10.80 2.46 -22.64
C PRO A 18 10.69 1.00 -23.09
N LEU A 19 9.81 0.73 -24.06
CA LEU A 19 9.60 -0.60 -24.63
C LEU A 19 10.31 -0.68 -25.97
N GLU A 20 11.63 -0.82 -25.92
CA GLU A 20 12.48 -0.99 -27.10
C GLU A 20 13.23 -2.32 -26.99
N GLY A 21 13.31 -3.07 -28.09
CA GLY A 21 13.98 -4.38 -28.11
C GLY A 21 13.19 -5.49 -27.43
N ASP A 22 13.91 -6.43 -26.81
CA ASP A 22 13.31 -7.58 -26.12
C ASP A 22 12.58 -7.14 -24.84
N LYS A 23 11.29 -7.45 -24.77
CA LYS A 23 10.40 -7.08 -23.67
C LYS A 23 10.36 -8.12 -22.56
N ALA A 24 10.90 -9.33 -22.76
CA ALA A 24 10.84 -10.41 -21.78
C ALA A 24 11.47 -10.03 -20.42
N PRO A 25 12.67 -9.41 -20.34
CA PRO A 25 13.24 -9.02 -19.06
C PRO A 25 12.42 -7.97 -18.31
N VAL A 26 11.76 -7.06 -19.04
CA VAL A 26 10.89 -6.04 -18.45
C VAL A 26 9.61 -6.69 -17.91
N LEU A 27 9.04 -7.66 -18.63
CA LEU A 27 7.87 -8.41 -18.17
C LEU A 27 8.15 -9.20 -16.89
N ASP A 28 9.25 -9.93 -16.84
CA ASP A 28 9.64 -10.71 -15.65
C ASP A 28 9.78 -9.79 -14.44
N ARG A 29 10.42 -8.63 -14.62
CA ARG A 29 10.58 -7.66 -13.54
C ARG A 29 9.25 -7.05 -13.09
N ILE A 30 8.31 -6.84 -14.01
CA ILE A 30 6.95 -6.41 -13.69
C ILE A 30 6.21 -7.47 -12.87
N ASP A 31 6.30 -8.75 -13.26
CA ASP A 31 5.64 -9.86 -12.55
C ASP A 31 6.16 -10.02 -11.12
N GLU A 32 7.49 -9.97 -10.92
CA GLU A 32 8.12 -9.96 -9.60
C GLU A 32 7.63 -8.78 -8.74
N THR A 33 7.68 -7.57 -9.32
CA THR A 33 7.30 -6.34 -8.61
C THR A 33 5.81 -6.35 -8.25
N LEU A 34 4.94 -6.86 -9.13
CA LEU A 34 3.51 -7.02 -8.85
C LEU A 34 3.25 -7.99 -7.69
N THR A 35 4.02 -9.07 -7.60
CA THR A 35 3.95 -10.03 -6.50
C THR A 35 4.32 -9.38 -5.17
N GLU A 36 5.47 -8.71 -5.12
CA GLU A 36 5.96 -8.03 -3.92
C GLU A 36 5.01 -6.91 -3.46
N ALA A 37 4.58 -6.06 -4.39
CA ALA A 37 3.65 -4.96 -4.10
C ALA A 37 2.25 -5.45 -3.70
N SER A 38 1.80 -6.61 -4.20
CA SER A 38 0.55 -7.21 -3.75
C SER A 38 0.66 -7.73 -2.31
N ALA A 39 1.76 -8.37 -1.94
CA ALA A 39 2.02 -8.78 -0.55
C ALA A 39 2.10 -7.57 0.40
N CYS A 40 2.77 -6.49 -0.02
CA CYS A 40 2.84 -5.25 0.73
C CYS A 40 1.44 -4.63 0.96
N ALA A 41 0.56 -4.67 -0.04
CA ALA A 41 -0.81 -4.17 0.10
C ALA A 41 -1.62 -4.96 1.15
N LEU A 42 -1.46 -6.29 1.20
CA LEU A 42 -2.11 -7.13 2.21
C LEU A 42 -1.63 -6.80 3.63
N ILE A 43 -0.32 -6.56 3.79
CA ILE A 43 0.25 -6.15 5.08
C ILE A 43 -0.33 -4.82 5.56
N LEU A 44 -0.43 -3.83 4.66
CA LEU A 44 -1.02 -2.52 4.96
C LEU A 44 -2.51 -2.63 5.33
N GLU A 45 -3.25 -3.49 4.64
CA GLU A 45 -4.65 -3.75 4.94
C GLU A 45 -4.83 -4.39 6.31
N ALA A 46 -3.96 -5.34 6.67
CA ALA A 46 -3.95 -5.92 8.01
C ALA A 46 -3.59 -4.88 9.09
N GLU A 47 -2.63 -3.98 8.83
CA GLU A 47 -2.29 -2.88 9.75
C GLU A 47 -3.49 -1.93 9.94
N ARG A 48 -4.15 -1.52 8.84
CA ARG A 48 -5.36 -0.70 8.89
C ARG A 48 -6.44 -1.33 9.77
N LEU A 49 -6.74 -2.61 9.57
CA LEU A 49 -7.75 -3.33 10.35
C LEU A 49 -7.39 -3.41 11.84
N ARG A 50 -6.11 -3.62 12.17
CA ARG A 50 -5.66 -3.61 13.58
C ARG A 50 -5.85 -2.25 14.22
N LEU A 51 -5.52 -1.18 13.51
CA LEU A 51 -5.67 0.19 14.00
C LEU A 51 -7.14 0.58 14.14
N GLU A 52 -8.01 0.23 13.20
CA GLU A 52 -9.46 0.44 13.29
C GLU A 52 -10.05 -0.25 14.52
N ARG A 53 -9.66 -1.51 14.78
CA ARG A 53 -10.06 -2.23 16.00
C ARG A 53 -9.53 -1.55 17.27
N ALA A 54 -8.33 -0.97 17.25
CA ALA A 54 -7.79 -0.25 18.40
C ALA A 54 -8.58 1.03 18.69
N ILE A 55 -8.95 1.79 17.65
CA ILE A 55 -9.83 2.96 17.77
C ILE A 55 -11.17 2.54 18.37
N SER A 56 -11.82 1.50 17.84
CA SER A 56 -13.11 1.03 18.37
C SER A 56 -13.02 0.67 19.86
N ARG A 57 -11.95 -0.01 20.29
CA ARG A 57 -11.76 -0.35 21.71
C ARG A 57 -11.56 0.89 22.58
N ALA A 58 -10.73 1.84 22.14
CA ALA A 58 -10.51 3.09 22.87
C ALA A 58 -11.82 3.89 23.00
N THR A 59 -12.62 3.99 21.93
CA THR A 59 -13.93 4.66 21.97
C THR A 59 -14.90 3.98 22.95
N VAL A 60 -14.93 2.65 23.02
CA VAL A 60 -15.75 1.92 24.01
C VAL A 60 -15.28 2.19 25.45
N ALA A 61 -13.96 2.21 25.69
CA ALA A 61 -13.40 2.53 27.00
C ALA A 61 -13.74 3.97 27.45
N MET A 62 -13.84 4.94 26.53
CA MET A 62 -14.34 6.30 26.86
C MET A 62 -15.73 6.30 27.46
N LEU A 63 -16.61 5.45 26.94
CA LEU A 63 -18.01 5.41 27.35
C LEU A 63 -18.21 4.73 28.71
N GLY A 64 -17.29 3.82 29.10
CA GLY A 64 -17.34 3.10 30.38
C GLY A 64 -16.64 3.82 31.53
N ASP A 65 -15.40 4.28 31.33
CA ASP A 65 -14.54 4.81 32.41
C ASP A 65 -14.24 6.32 32.28
N GLY A 66 -14.75 6.99 31.25
CA GLY A 66 -14.74 8.46 31.15
C GLY A 66 -13.53 9.12 30.50
N ARG A 67 -12.43 8.42 30.12
CA ARG A 67 -11.43 8.87 29.11
C ARG A 67 -10.21 7.93 28.95
N PRO A 68 -9.95 7.40 27.75
CA PRO A 68 -8.62 7.39 27.15
C PRO A 68 -8.15 8.82 26.85
N PRO A 69 -6.83 9.07 26.88
CA PRO A 69 -6.29 10.36 26.52
C PRO A 69 -6.69 10.69 25.08
N CYS A 70 -7.28 11.86 24.86
CA CYS A 70 -7.64 12.37 23.54
C CYS A 70 -6.44 12.34 22.56
N GLU A 71 -5.23 12.37 23.11
CA GLU A 71 -3.96 12.20 22.40
C GLU A 71 -3.77 10.82 21.78
N GLU A 72 -4.12 9.73 22.48
CA GLU A 72 -3.99 8.36 22.00
C GLU A 72 -4.93 8.10 20.81
N LEU A 73 -6.19 8.51 20.94
CA LEU A 73 -7.16 8.45 19.84
C LEU A 73 -6.72 9.31 18.65
N GLY A 74 -6.17 10.50 18.91
CA GLY A 74 -5.59 11.35 17.88
C GLY A 74 -4.42 10.68 17.14
N ALA A 75 -3.52 10.03 17.88
CA ALA A 75 -2.40 9.29 17.32
C ALA A 75 -2.87 8.09 16.47
N LEU A 76 -3.81 7.30 16.97
CA LEU A 76 -4.39 6.17 16.23
C LEU A 76 -5.09 6.62 14.94
N THR A 77 -5.87 7.70 15.01
CA THR A 77 -6.58 8.26 13.86
C THR A 77 -5.60 8.74 12.78
N ARG A 78 -4.56 9.50 13.17
CA ARG A 78 -3.50 9.94 12.26
C ARG A 78 -2.82 8.75 11.57
N ARG A 79 -2.54 7.69 12.32
CA ARG A 79 -1.89 6.49 11.79
C ARG A 79 -2.79 5.74 10.81
N VAL A 80 -4.09 5.59 11.10
CA VAL A 80 -5.07 5.03 10.13
C VAL A 80 -5.13 5.85 8.85
N GLN A 81 -5.16 7.19 8.96
CA GLN A 81 -5.18 8.07 7.80
C GLN A 81 -3.92 7.91 6.93
N ALA A 82 -2.75 7.82 7.56
CA ALA A 82 -1.48 7.57 6.86
C ALA A 82 -1.49 6.21 6.13
N THR A 83 -1.84 5.12 6.83
CA THR A 83 -1.94 3.77 6.25
C THR A 83 -2.95 3.74 5.09
N ASN A 84 -4.09 4.43 5.22
CA ASN A 84 -5.07 4.56 4.15
C ASN A 84 -4.53 5.29 2.92
N ARG A 85 -3.79 6.38 3.12
CA ARG A 85 -3.15 7.12 2.02
C ARG A 85 -2.13 6.24 1.29
N GLU A 86 -1.28 5.55 2.04
CA GLU A 86 -0.31 4.60 1.48
C GLU A 86 -1.00 3.49 0.67
N LEU A 87 -2.04 2.87 1.23
CA LEU A 87 -2.78 1.79 0.57
C LEU A 87 -3.44 2.27 -0.73
N ARG A 88 -4.04 3.47 -0.74
CA ARG A 88 -4.63 4.07 -1.96
C ARG A 88 -3.57 4.31 -3.03
N MET A 89 -2.43 4.88 -2.65
CA MET A 89 -1.32 5.16 -3.57
C MET A 89 -0.75 3.87 -4.17
N LEU A 90 -0.48 2.86 -3.34
CA LEU A 90 0.05 1.58 -3.78
C LEU A 90 -0.92 0.87 -4.73
N ARG A 91 -2.22 0.83 -4.39
CA ARG A 91 -3.25 0.24 -5.25
C ARG A 91 -3.39 0.96 -6.59
N ALA A 92 -3.23 2.28 -6.62
CA ALA A 92 -3.25 3.05 -7.88
C ALA A 92 -2.07 2.67 -8.77
N LYS A 93 -0.85 2.65 -8.23
CA LYS A 93 0.35 2.27 -8.97
C LYS A 93 0.30 0.82 -9.48
N LEU A 94 -0.18 -0.11 -8.65
CA LEU A 94 -0.39 -1.51 -9.05
C LEU A 94 -1.36 -1.65 -10.24
N ARG A 95 -2.44 -0.85 -10.27
CA ARG A 95 -3.35 -0.84 -11.43
C ARG A 95 -2.65 -0.35 -12.69
N SER A 96 -1.90 0.75 -12.61
CA SER A 96 -1.13 1.26 -13.74
C SER A 96 -0.11 0.24 -14.24
N LEU A 97 0.59 -0.45 -13.33
CA LEU A 97 1.58 -1.45 -13.69
C LEU A 97 0.96 -2.68 -14.38
N ARG A 98 -0.22 -3.11 -13.92
CA ARG A 98 -1.00 -4.19 -14.58
C ARG A 98 -1.50 -3.79 -15.97
N VAL A 99 -1.91 -2.53 -16.16
CA VAL A 99 -2.28 -2.03 -17.49
C VAL A 99 -1.07 -2.09 -18.41
N ARG A 100 0.08 -1.57 -17.96
CA ARG A 100 1.33 -1.63 -18.70
C ARG A 100 1.76 -3.05 -19.05
N GLN A 101 1.64 -3.99 -18.11
CA GLN A 101 1.93 -5.40 -18.36
C GLN A 101 1.09 -5.97 -19.51
N ARG A 102 -0.22 -5.64 -19.54
CA ARG A 102 -1.12 -6.09 -20.60
C ARG A 102 -0.76 -5.48 -21.94
N GLU A 103 -0.42 -4.20 -21.98
CA GLU A 103 0.05 -3.51 -23.19
C GLU A 103 1.30 -4.18 -23.76
N ILE A 104 2.27 -4.52 -22.90
CA ILE A 104 3.49 -5.20 -23.30
C ILE A 104 3.19 -6.60 -23.88
N ARG A 105 2.31 -7.36 -23.22
CA ARG A 105 1.93 -8.72 -23.68
C ARG A 105 1.11 -8.73 -24.97
N ALA A 106 0.42 -7.63 -25.29
CA ALA A 106 -0.42 -7.50 -26.47
C ALA A 106 0.34 -6.99 -27.72
N ALA A 107 1.57 -6.51 -27.56
CA ALA A 107 2.37 -5.85 -28.59
C ALA A 107 3.56 -6.70 -29.02
#